data_AF-A0A545AMC3-F1
#
_entry.id   AF-A0A545AMC3-F1
#
_cell.length_a   1.000
_cell.length_b   1.000
_cell.length_c   1.000
_cell.angle_alpha   90.00
_cell.angle_beta   90.00
_cell.angle_gamma   90.00
#
_symmetry.space_group_name_H-M   'P 1'
#
loop_
_entity.id
_entity.type
_entity.pdbx_description
1 polymer ?
#
loop_
_entity_poly.entity_id
_entity_poly.type
_entity_poly.pdbx_seq_one_letter_code
_entity_poly.pdbx_strand_id
1 'polypeptide(L)' 'MRRRPEGISSKVLADKLRQLESEGLVERVIVERPLAVTYGLTEVGRTLLGSLTALRVWAEAHCDAEVPTPSPAA' A
#
# COMPACT_ATOMS: atom_id res chain seq x y z
N MET A 1 -16.57 -1.92 -3.54
CA MET A 1 -15.92 -0.68 -4.03
C MET A 1 -14.42 -0.82 -3.94
N ARG A 2 -13.69 -0.82 -5.07
CA ARG A 2 -12.23 -0.79 -5.08
C ARG A 2 -11.78 0.67 -4.93
N ARG A 3 -11.33 1.07 -3.75
CA ARG A 3 -10.71 2.40 -3.56
C ARG A 3 -9.35 2.38 -4.25
N ARG A 4 -9.28 3.01 -5.41
CA ARG A 4 -8.01 3.28 -6.07
C ARG A 4 -7.41 4.50 -5.38
N PRO A 5 -6.13 4.48 -4.97
CA PRO A 5 -5.49 5.69 -4.48
C PRO A 5 -5.55 6.75 -5.59
N GLU A 6 -6.17 7.89 -5.28
CA GLU A 6 -6.27 9.01 -6.20
C GLU A 6 -4.86 9.54 -6.50
N GLY A 7 -4.54 9.80 -7.76
CA GLY A 7 -3.22 10.29 -8.17
C GLY A 7 -2.17 9.23 -8.56
N ILE A 8 -2.45 7.92 -8.46
CA ILE A 8 -1.51 6.87 -8.89
C ILE A 8 -1.93 6.23 -10.23
N SER A 9 -1.02 6.24 -11.20
CA SER A 9 -1.24 5.59 -12.50
C SER A 9 -1.37 4.06 -12.33
N SER A 10 -2.11 3.40 -13.24
CA SER A 10 -2.32 1.94 -13.14
C SER A 10 -1.01 1.18 -13.22
N LYS A 11 -0.06 1.71 -13.99
CA LYS A 11 1.29 1.16 -14.15
C LYS A 11 2.07 1.25 -12.84
N VAL A 12 2.12 2.43 -12.22
CA VAL A 12 2.85 2.62 -10.96
C VAL A 12 2.25 1.76 -9.85
N LEU A 13 0.92 1.66 -9.77
CA LEU A 13 0.27 0.79 -8.80
C LEU A 13 0.65 -0.69 -9.03
N ALA A 14 0.62 -1.16 -10.28
CA ALA A 14 1.01 -2.53 -10.61
C ALA A 14 2.50 -2.79 -10.32
N ASP A 15 3.37 -1.83 -10.59
CA ASP A 15 4.80 -1.93 -10.31
C ASP A 15 5.06 -2.01 -8.79
N LYS A 16 4.38 -1.17 -8.00
CA LYS A 16 4.49 -1.21 -6.53
C LYS A 16 3.93 -2.48 -5.92
N LEU A 17 2.81 -2.98 -6.43
CA LEU A 17 2.25 -4.26 -5.96
C LEU A 17 3.18 -5.44 -6.26
N ARG A 18 3.80 -5.47 -7.46
CA ARG A 18 4.80 -6.48 -7.79
C ARG A 18 6.05 -6.41 -6.91
N GLN A 19 6.51 -5.19 -6.60
CA GLN A 19 7.62 -4.99 -5.68
C GLN A 19 7.29 -5.54 -4.28
N LEU A 20 6.13 -5.16 -3.72
CA LEU A 20 5.69 -5.63 -2.40
C LEU A 20 5.43 -7.14 -2.36
N GLU A 21 5.00 -7.73 -3.48
CA GLU A 21 4.88 -9.18 -3.64
C GLU A 21 6.25 -9.86 -3.60
N SER A 22 7.25 -9.30 -4.31
CA SER A 22 8.63 -9.83 -4.28
C SER A 22 9.32 -9.70 -2.92
N GLU A 23 8.94 -8.67 -2.14
CA GLU A 23 9.41 -8.46 -0.77
C GLU A 23 8.66 -9.33 0.26
N GLY A 24 7.64 -10.10 -0.17
CA GLY A 24 6.86 -10.99 0.70
C GLY A 24 5.89 -10.25 1.64
N LEU A 25 5.61 -8.97 1.39
CA LEU A 25 4.69 -8.15 2.19
C LEU A 25 3.25 -8.25 1.70
N VAL A 26 3.06 -8.53 0.41
CA VAL A 26 1.76 -8.67 -0.24
C VAL A 26 1.68 -10.02 -0.94
N GLU A 27 0.50 -10.63 -0.95
CA GLU A 27 0.20 -11.83 -1.72
C GLU A 27 -0.88 -11.55 -2.76
N ARG A 28 -0.73 -12.17 -3.93
CA ARG A 28 -1.69 -12.11 -5.02
C ARG A 28 -2.68 -13.28 -4.88
N VAL A 29 -3.96 -12.95 -4.68
CA VAL A 29 -5.05 -13.92 -4.51
C VAL A 29 -5.96 -13.89 -5.73
N ILE A 30 -6.11 -15.04 -6.38
CA ILE A 30 -7.05 -15.23 -7.49
C ILE A 30 -8.38 -15.70 -6.89
N VAL A 31 -9.41 -14.88 -7.03
CA VAL A 31 -10.78 -15.21 -6.64
C VAL A 31 -11.48 -15.79 -7.87
N GLU A 32 -12.10 -16.96 -7.74
CA GLU A 32 -12.70 -17.67 -8.87
C GLU A 32 -14.11 -17.18 -9.22
N ARG A 33 -14.86 -16.63 -8.24
CA ARG A 33 -16.25 -16.19 -8.42
C ARG A 33 -16.55 -14.90 -7.64
N PRO A 34 -16.64 -13.73 -8.31
CA PRO A 34 -16.30 -13.46 -9.71
C PRO A 34 -14.79 -13.62 -9.97
N LEU A 35 -14.41 -13.98 -11.21
CA LEU A 35 -13.00 -14.12 -11.59
C LEU A 35 -12.29 -12.77 -11.45
N ALA A 36 -11.47 -12.63 -10.41
CA ALA A 36 -10.78 -11.38 -10.10
C ALA A 36 -9.43 -11.63 -9.42
N VAL A 37 -8.47 -10.77 -9.74
CA VAL A 37 -7.21 -10.70 -9.00
C VAL A 37 -7.35 -9.69 -7.88
N THR A 38 -7.06 -10.13 -6.66
CA THR A 38 -7.00 -9.30 -5.45
C THR A 38 -5.62 -9.40 -4.83
N TYR A 39 -5.24 -8.38 -4.07
CA TYR A 39 -3.98 -8.36 -3.34
C TYR A 39 -4.30 -8.22 -1.86
N GLY A 40 -3.62 -9.00 -1.03
CA GLY A 40 -3.76 -9.00 0.43
C GLY A 40 -2.41 -8.83 1.11
N LEU A 41 -2.40 -8.32 2.34
CA LEU A 41 -1.18 -8.34 3.15
C LEU A 41 -0.91 -9.75 3.65
N THR A 42 0.33 -10.18 3.51
CA THR A 42 0.85 -11.39 4.17
C THR A 42 0.90 -11.19 5.68
N GLU A 43 1.18 -12.26 6.42
CA GLU A 43 1.39 -12.15 7.88
C GLU A 43 2.50 -11.15 8.22
N VAL A 44 3.64 -11.22 7.52
CA VAL A 44 4.74 -10.26 7.67
C VAL A 44 4.29 -8.85 7.33
N GLY A 45 3.57 -8.65 6.22
CA GLY A 45 3.03 -7.35 5.83
C GLY A 45 2.10 -6.73 6.89
N ARG A 46 1.32 -7.55 7.60
CA ARG A 46 0.47 -7.09 8.70
C ARG A 46 1.28 -6.62 9.91
N THR A 47 2.41 -7.25 10.21
CA THR A 47 3.29 -6.78 11.31
C THR A 47 3.87 -5.40 10.98
N LEU A 48 4.30 -5.18 9.73
CA LEU A 48 4.82 -3.89 9.28
C LEU A 48 3.74 -2.79 9.32
N LEU A 49 2.50 -3.13 8.97
CA LEU A 49 1.38 -2.19 9.02
C LEU A 49 1.19 -1.60 10.42
N GLY A 50 1.41 -2.40 11.48
CA GLY A 50 1.39 -1.91 12.86
C GLY A 50 2.41 -0.79 13.10
N SER A 51 3.67 -1.01 12.71
CA SER A 51 4.74 -0.02 12.83
C SER A 51 4.48 1.24 12.01
N LEU A 52 4.02 1.09 10.77
CA LEU A 52 3.65 2.22 9.91
C LEU A 52 2.49 3.03 10.47
N THR A 53 1.52 2.37 11.10
CA THR A 53 0.38 3.04 11.76
C THR A 53 0.86 3.85 12.96
N ALA A 54 1.73 3.28 13.80
CA ALA A 54 2.32 3.99 14.93
C ALA A 54 3.12 5.21 14.48
N LEU A 55 3.92 5.06 13.42
CA LEU A 55 4.67 6.18 12.81
C LEU A 55 3.73 7.25 12.27
N ARG A 56 2.63 6.85 11.61
CA ARG A 56 1.62 7.80 11.10
C ARG A 56 0.98 8.58 12.25
N VAL A 57 0.55 7.91 13.32
CA VAL A 57 -0.06 8.57 14.48
C VAL A 57 0.92 9.55 15.13
N TRP A 58 2.18 9.16 15.26
CA TRP A 58 3.22 10.07 15.74
C TRP A 58 3.39 11.28 14.81
N ALA A 59 3.46 11.06 13.50
CA ALA A 59 3.62 12.13 12.53
C ALA A 59 2.39 13.07 12.51
N GLU A 60 1.17 12.54 12.55
CA GLU A 60 -0.06 13.35 12.66
C GLU A 60 -0.04 14.22 13.93
N ALA A 61 0.45 13.69 15.05
CA ALA A 61 0.52 14.44 16.31
C ALA A 61 1.65 15.49 16.38
N HIS A 62 2.68 15.41 15.52
CA HIS A 62 3.89 16.25 15.62
C HIS A 62 4.23 17.02 14.35
N CYS A 63 3.64 16.68 13.21
CA CYS A 63 3.96 17.21 11.89
C CYS A 63 2.79 17.98 11.25
N ASP A 64 1.85 18.50 12.06
CA ASP A 64 0.71 19.35 11.65
C ASP A 64 1.08 20.64 10.88
N ALA A 65 2.36 20.85 10.54
CA ALA A 65 2.82 21.91 9.66
C ALA A 65 3.38 21.28 8.37
N GLU A 66 2.57 21.30 7.30
CA GLU A 66 2.96 21.10 5.90
C GLU A 66 4.20 20.21 5.68
N VAL A 67 4.09 18.90 5.89
CA VAL A 67 5.07 17.99 5.26
C VAL A 67 4.64 17.82 3.81
N PRO A 68 5.37 18.33 2.81
CA PRO A 68 5.04 18.06 1.42
C PRO A 68 5.24 16.56 1.21
N THR A 69 4.15 15.85 0.94
CA THR A 69 4.20 14.46 0.51
C THR A 69 5.19 14.33 -0.66
N PRO A 70 6.24 13.49 -0.56
CA PRO A 70 7.06 13.21 -1.73
C PRO A 70 6.17 12.48 -2.75
N SER A 71 5.77 13.21 -3.79
CA SER A 71 5.21 12.65 -5.01
C SER A 71 6.22 11.64 -5.57
N PRO A 72 5.86 10.35 -5.72
CA PRO A 72 6.74 9.40 -6.39
C PRO A 72 6.66 9.66 -7.89
N ALA A 73 7.41 10.65 -8.36
CA ALA A 73 7.63 10.96 -9.77
C ALA A 73 9.15 11.03 -10.03
N ALA A 74 9.73 9.86 -10.28
CA ALA A 74 10.88 9.66 -11.16
C ALA A 74 10.88 8.20 -11.63
#